data_AF-A0A7S4FEP7-F1
#
_entry.id   AF-A0A7S4FEP7-F1
#
_cell.length_a   1.000
_cell.length_b   1.000
_cell.length_c   1.000
_cell.angle_alpha   90.00
_cell.angle_beta   90.00
_cell.angle_gamma   90.00
#
_symmetry.space_group_name_H-M   'P 1'
#
loop_
_entity.id
_entity.type
_entity.pdbx_description
1 polymer ?
#
loop_
_entity_poly.entity_id
_entity_poly.type
_entity_poly.pdbx_seq_one_letter_code
_entity_poly.pdbx_strand_id
1 'polypeptide(L)'
;EHSSDLFERLQCRYLTRREFQRYMSDPSMNAWFVSKHMNEVYQDMNQPLCHYYIASSHNTYLSGSQVSSESKTEMYRNVLNRGCRCVELDCWDGDNNEPVIWHGGTLTTKILFRDVIHTINKCAFEHNPYPVVLSLEVHTSGDQQVVMAEHIREIFGSRLAEPFNDETSDDLDFTPETLREKFLIKWKPPRLGRTESQLAL
;
A
#
# COMPACT_ATOMS: atom_id res chain seq x y z
N GLU A 1 17.88 19.22 -26.02
CA GLU A 1 19.00 19.93 -26.70
C GLU A 1 19.70 20.99 -25.83
N HIS A 2 19.78 20.84 -24.49
CA HIS A 2 20.47 21.81 -23.60
C HIS A 2 21.60 21.20 -22.74
N SER A 3 21.87 19.89 -22.89
CA SER A 3 22.89 19.19 -22.09
C SER A 3 24.27 19.17 -22.75
N SER A 4 24.37 19.40 -24.06
CA SER A 4 25.64 19.34 -24.81
C SER A 4 26.48 20.63 -24.68
N ASP A 5 25.83 21.78 -24.47
CA ASP A 5 26.48 23.10 -24.35
C ASP A 5 27.27 23.26 -23.04
N LEU A 6 26.90 22.52 -21.97
CA LEU A 6 27.63 22.62 -20.70
C LEU A 6 29.02 21.97 -20.77
N PHE A 7 29.15 20.87 -21.50
CA PHE A 7 30.42 20.14 -21.61
C PHE A 7 31.40 20.79 -22.59
N GLU A 8 30.92 21.43 -23.67
CA GLU A 8 31.78 22.18 -24.58
C GLU A 8 32.37 23.45 -23.94
N ARG A 9 31.67 24.06 -22.97
CA ARG A 9 32.15 25.24 -22.22
C ARG A 9 33.16 24.93 -21.12
N LEU A 10 33.42 23.65 -20.81
CA LEU A 10 34.43 23.24 -19.82
C LEU A 10 35.89 23.36 -20.33
N GLN A 11 36.13 24.03 -21.46
CA GLN A 11 37.47 24.52 -21.81
C GLN A 11 38.04 25.52 -20.76
N CYS A 12 37.21 26.04 -19.86
CA CYS A 12 37.66 26.74 -18.65
C CYS A 12 37.96 25.74 -17.51
N ARG A 13 39.23 25.63 -17.11
CA ARG A 13 39.72 24.78 -16.00
C ARG A 13 39.20 25.16 -14.60
N TYR A 14 38.33 26.16 -14.49
CA TYR A 14 37.83 26.68 -13.21
C TYR A 14 36.37 27.11 -13.32
N LEU A 15 35.61 26.85 -12.26
CA LEU A 15 34.25 27.36 -12.07
C LEU A 15 34.30 28.76 -11.45
N THR A 16 33.51 29.70 -11.95
CA THR A 16 33.27 30.96 -11.22
C THR A 16 32.53 30.67 -9.91
N ARG A 17 32.57 31.61 -8.95
CA ARG A 17 31.82 31.48 -7.68
C ARG A 17 30.34 31.17 -7.91
N ARG A 18 29.71 31.81 -8.90
CA ARG A 18 28.28 31.62 -9.22
C ARG A 18 28.01 30.24 -9.82
N GLU A 19 28.88 29.75 -10.70
CA GLU A 19 28.75 28.42 -11.29
C GLU A 19 28.99 27.33 -10.24
N PHE A 20 29.96 27.52 -9.35
CA PHE A 20 30.18 26.62 -8.22
C PHE A 20 28.98 26.60 -7.26
N GLN A 21 28.41 27.75 -6.92
CA GLN A 21 27.19 27.82 -6.11
C GLN A 21 25.99 27.14 -6.78
N ARG A 22 25.85 27.33 -8.11
CA ARG A 22 24.80 26.66 -8.90
C ARG A 22 25.00 25.16 -8.88
N TYR A 23 26.22 24.68 -9.13
CA TYR A 23 26.58 23.27 -9.06
C TYR A 23 26.28 22.65 -7.69
N MET A 24 26.73 23.29 -6.59
CA MET A 24 26.52 22.77 -5.23
C MET A 24 25.05 22.78 -4.80
N SER A 25 24.23 23.62 -5.39
CA SER A 25 22.80 23.74 -5.07
C SER A 25 21.89 23.01 -6.07
N ASP A 26 22.45 22.47 -7.16
CA ASP A 26 21.69 21.77 -8.19
C ASP A 26 21.32 20.37 -7.67
N PRO A 27 20.03 20.05 -7.47
CA PRO A 27 19.62 18.74 -6.97
C PRO A 27 20.03 17.60 -7.89
N SER A 28 20.18 17.85 -9.20
CA SER A 28 20.61 16.83 -10.18
C SER A 28 22.09 16.46 -10.07
N MET A 29 22.90 17.34 -9.47
CA MET A 29 24.34 17.17 -9.25
C MET A 29 24.67 16.70 -7.82
N ASN A 30 23.66 16.50 -6.98
CA ASN A 30 23.84 16.05 -5.61
C ASN A 30 24.07 14.53 -5.58
N ALA A 31 25.33 14.12 -5.43
CA ALA A 31 25.73 12.70 -5.41
C ALA A 31 25.07 11.86 -4.30
N TRP A 32 24.54 12.49 -3.24
CA TRP A 32 23.80 11.78 -2.19
C TRP A 32 22.42 11.31 -2.67
N PHE A 33 21.86 12.00 -3.66
CA PHE A 33 20.61 11.67 -4.32
C PHE A 33 20.95 11.16 -5.72
N VAL A 34 21.48 9.93 -5.82
CA VAL A 34 21.66 9.28 -7.12
C VAL A 34 20.27 9.18 -7.77
N SER A 35 19.99 10.09 -8.69
CA SER A 35 18.62 10.36 -9.17
C SER A 35 17.95 9.12 -9.78
N LYS A 36 18.75 8.20 -10.32
CA LYS A 36 18.27 6.94 -10.89
C LYS A 36 17.72 5.97 -9.84
N HIS A 37 18.34 5.88 -8.66
CA HIS A 37 17.86 5.01 -7.57
C HIS A 37 16.63 5.56 -6.84
N MET A 38 16.34 6.87 -6.99
CA MET A 38 15.19 7.50 -6.36
C MET A 38 13.95 7.60 -7.24
N ASN A 39 14.13 7.65 -8.56
CA ASN A 39 13.01 7.87 -9.48
C ASN A 39 12.57 6.62 -10.23
N GLU A 40 13.39 5.57 -10.25
CA GLU A 40 13.11 4.34 -10.99
C GLU A 40 13.39 3.10 -10.15
N VAL A 41 12.64 2.05 -10.43
CA VAL A 41 12.90 0.73 -9.85
C VAL A 41 14.18 0.17 -10.47
N TYR A 42 15.15 -0.16 -9.62
CA TYR A 42 16.45 -0.68 -10.05
C TYR A 42 16.80 -2.05 -9.43
N GLN A 43 16.02 -2.50 -8.46
CA GLN A 43 16.21 -3.80 -7.80
C GLN A 43 15.55 -4.89 -8.64
N ASP A 44 15.99 -6.13 -8.47
CA ASP A 44 15.25 -7.27 -8.98
C ASP A 44 13.92 -7.37 -8.23
N MET A 45 12.81 -7.36 -8.95
CA MET A 45 11.44 -7.41 -8.42
C MET A 45 10.77 -8.78 -8.65
N ASN A 46 11.56 -9.78 -9.07
CA ASN A 46 11.10 -11.16 -9.31
C ASN A 46 11.51 -12.12 -8.17
N GLN A 47 12.02 -11.62 -7.05
CA GLN A 47 12.24 -12.46 -5.87
C GLN A 47 10.91 -12.62 -5.09
N PRO A 48 10.77 -13.66 -4.26
CA PRO A 48 9.61 -13.82 -3.39
C PRO A 48 9.36 -12.58 -2.51
N LEU A 49 8.09 -12.24 -2.26
CA LEU A 49 7.71 -11.05 -1.47
C LEU A 49 8.41 -10.97 -0.09
N CYS A 50 8.71 -12.11 0.54
CA CYS A 50 9.37 -12.17 1.84
C CYS A 50 10.84 -11.69 1.82
N HIS A 51 11.43 -11.46 0.65
CA HIS A 51 12.79 -10.92 0.51
C HIS A 51 12.85 -9.38 0.56
N TYR A 52 11.70 -8.69 0.58
CA TYR A 52 11.63 -7.24 0.53
C TYR A 52 11.17 -6.62 1.84
N TYR A 53 11.71 -5.45 2.17
CA TYR A 53 11.07 -4.57 3.14
C TYR A 53 9.85 -3.91 2.49
N ILE A 54 8.71 -3.99 3.17
CA ILE A 54 7.44 -3.44 2.68
C ILE A 54 7.07 -2.23 3.54
N ALA A 55 7.00 -1.05 2.91
CA ALA A 55 6.53 0.16 3.57
C ALA A 55 5.09 -0.06 4.08
N SER A 56 4.90 0.04 5.39
CA SER A 56 3.68 -0.38 6.08
C SER A 56 3.15 0.72 7.00
N SER A 57 1.83 0.86 7.07
CA SER A 57 1.14 1.83 7.92
C SER A 57 0.30 1.11 8.95
N HIS A 58 0.44 1.53 10.20
CA HIS A 58 -0.36 1.05 11.33
C HIS A 58 -1.55 1.99 11.57
N ASN A 59 -2.72 1.44 11.86
CA ASN A 59 -4.00 2.15 12.04
C ASN A 59 -4.21 3.24 11.00
N THR A 60 -4.12 2.86 9.72
CA THR A 60 -4.05 3.78 8.58
C THR A 60 -5.19 4.78 8.52
N TYR A 61 -6.37 4.42 9.02
CA TYR A 61 -7.56 5.26 9.01
C TYR A 61 -7.46 6.50 9.91
N LEU A 62 -6.57 6.52 10.90
CA LEU A 62 -6.49 7.61 11.89
C LEU A 62 -5.75 8.84 11.37
N SER A 63 -6.34 10.03 11.53
CA SER A 63 -5.69 11.29 11.16
C SER A 63 -4.72 11.84 12.22
N GLY A 64 -4.65 11.21 13.40
CA GLY A 64 -3.83 11.68 14.51
C GLY A 64 -3.79 10.71 15.70
N SER A 65 -4.22 11.19 16.87
CA SER A 65 -4.24 10.41 18.12
C SER A 65 -4.97 9.07 18.01
N GLN A 66 -4.41 8.05 18.66
CA GLN A 66 -5.01 6.71 18.79
C GLN A 66 -6.33 6.72 19.56
N VAL A 67 -6.61 7.74 20.39
CA VAL A 67 -7.75 7.69 21.31
C VAL A 67 -8.95 8.51 20.82
N SER A 68 -8.73 9.61 20.12
CA SER A 68 -9.80 10.60 19.89
C SER A 68 -9.71 11.34 18.57
N SER A 69 -8.80 10.95 17.67
CA SER A 69 -8.74 11.59 16.34
C SER A 69 -9.84 11.10 15.41
N GLU A 70 -10.03 11.83 14.32
CA GLU A 70 -10.96 11.45 13.28
C GLU A 70 -10.37 10.29 12.46
N SER A 71 -11.23 9.33 12.10
CA SER A 71 -10.96 8.36 11.06
C SER A 71 -11.35 8.95 9.70
N LYS A 72 -10.48 8.83 8.69
CA LYS A 72 -10.72 9.38 7.35
C LYS A 72 -10.25 8.44 6.26
N THR A 73 -11.08 8.27 5.23
CA THR A 73 -10.72 7.55 4.00
C THR A 73 -9.49 8.16 3.30
N GLU A 74 -9.35 9.49 3.35
CA GLU A 74 -8.22 10.21 2.75
C GLU A 74 -6.85 9.78 3.31
N MET A 75 -6.80 9.26 4.54
CA MET A 75 -5.53 8.78 5.09
C MET A 75 -4.97 7.60 4.29
N TYR A 76 -5.83 6.72 3.77
CA TYR A 76 -5.42 5.63 2.88
C TYR A 76 -4.79 6.19 1.59
N ARG A 77 -5.43 7.18 0.95
CA ARG A 77 -4.86 7.85 -0.23
C ARG A 77 -3.49 8.45 0.07
N ASN A 78 -3.39 9.17 1.18
CA ASN A 78 -2.16 9.85 1.58
C ASN A 78 -0.99 8.88 1.77
N VAL A 79 -1.19 7.76 2.47
CA VAL A 79 -0.11 6.78 2.68
C VAL A 79 0.23 6.02 1.40
N LEU A 80 -0.77 5.67 0.58
CA LEU A 80 -0.55 4.96 -0.69
C LEU A 80 0.23 5.84 -1.68
N ASN A 81 -0.10 7.13 -1.78
CA ASN A 81 0.62 8.11 -2.61
C ASN A 81 2.05 8.36 -2.14
N ARG A 82 2.34 8.11 -0.86
CA ARG A 82 3.71 8.15 -0.30
C ARG A 82 4.46 6.82 -0.46
N GLY A 83 3.90 5.85 -1.17
CA GLY A 83 4.53 4.57 -1.46
C GLY A 83 4.29 3.47 -0.42
N CYS A 84 3.43 3.68 0.57
CA CYS A 84 3.01 2.60 1.49
C CYS A 84 2.33 1.47 0.71
N ARG A 85 2.69 0.21 0.99
CA ARG A 85 2.17 -1.00 0.32
C ARG A 85 1.49 -1.99 1.27
N CYS A 86 1.44 -1.70 2.57
CA CYS A 86 0.64 -2.46 3.54
C CYS A 86 -0.16 -1.49 4.41
N VAL A 87 -1.49 -1.59 4.35
CA VAL A 87 -2.42 -0.70 5.06
C VAL A 87 -3.31 -1.50 6.00
N GLU A 88 -3.74 -0.87 7.09
CA GLU A 88 -4.50 -1.52 8.16
C GLU A 88 -5.96 -1.05 8.19
N LEU A 89 -6.86 -1.99 8.45
CA LEU A 89 -8.31 -1.78 8.51
C LEU A 89 -8.87 -2.52 9.74
N ASP A 90 -9.25 -1.77 10.77
CA ASP A 90 -9.90 -2.31 11.97
C ASP A 90 -11.40 -2.38 11.74
N CYS A 91 -11.89 -3.56 11.41
CA CYS A 91 -13.25 -3.76 10.93
C CYS A 91 -14.17 -4.14 12.09
N TRP A 92 -15.26 -3.40 12.26
CA TRP A 92 -16.25 -3.59 13.31
C TRP A 92 -17.66 -3.61 12.74
N ASP A 93 -18.57 -4.25 13.47
CA ASP A 93 -19.99 -4.23 13.09
C ASP A 93 -20.53 -2.79 13.05
N GLY A 94 -21.20 -2.45 11.97
CA GLY A 94 -21.95 -1.20 11.83
C GLY A 94 -23.46 -1.42 11.71
N ASP A 95 -24.20 -0.31 11.69
CA ASP A 95 -25.65 -0.32 11.55
C ASP A 95 -26.07 -0.74 10.13
N ASN A 96 -27.31 -1.23 9.97
CA ASN A 96 -27.88 -1.63 8.69
C ASN A 96 -27.06 -2.69 7.92
N ASN A 97 -26.34 -3.55 8.65
CA ASN A 97 -25.49 -4.60 8.10
C ASN A 97 -24.32 -4.06 7.23
N GLU A 98 -23.88 -2.82 7.47
CA GLU A 98 -22.74 -2.22 6.79
C GLU A 98 -21.53 -2.12 7.74
N PRO A 99 -20.42 -2.83 7.47
CA PRO A 99 -19.22 -2.79 8.31
C PRO A 99 -18.58 -1.41 8.35
N VAL A 100 -18.00 -1.07 9.50
CA VAL A 100 -17.30 0.20 9.74
C VAL A 100 -15.85 -0.02 10.14
N ILE A 101 -15.03 1.02 9.97
CA ILE A 101 -13.63 1.06 10.41
C ILE A 101 -13.45 2.16 11.46
N TRP A 102 -12.85 1.78 12.59
CA TRP A 102 -12.46 2.67 13.69
C TRP A 102 -11.62 1.92 14.73
N HIS A 103 -11.03 2.65 15.68
CA HIS A 103 -10.25 2.04 16.75
C HIS A 103 -11.16 1.66 17.93
N GLY A 104 -11.41 0.36 18.10
CA GLY A 104 -12.35 -0.17 19.08
C GLY A 104 -12.08 0.28 20.53
N GLY A 105 -13.15 0.58 21.27
CA GLY A 105 -13.05 1.00 22.67
C GLY A 105 -12.53 2.42 22.89
N THR A 106 -12.48 3.25 21.84
CA THR A 106 -11.98 4.64 21.91
C THR A 106 -13.05 5.68 21.54
N LEU A 107 -12.65 6.94 21.36
CA LEU A 107 -13.50 8.05 20.91
C LEU A 107 -13.25 8.43 19.44
N THR A 108 -12.55 7.58 18.68
CA THR A 108 -12.28 7.82 17.26
C THR A 108 -13.58 7.72 16.45
N THR A 109 -13.69 8.52 15.39
CA THR A 109 -14.88 8.49 14.52
C THR A 109 -14.91 7.22 13.66
N LYS A 110 -16.09 6.87 13.15
CA LYS A 110 -16.29 5.70 12.29
C LYS A 110 -16.36 6.11 10.82
N ILE A 111 -15.78 5.31 9.94
CA ILE A 111 -15.93 5.43 8.47
C ILE A 111 -16.44 4.10 7.91
N LEU A 112 -17.16 4.13 6.79
CA LEU A 112 -17.67 2.89 6.18
C LEU A 112 -16.52 2.07 5.57
N PHE A 113 -16.56 0.76 5.80
CA PHE A 113 -15.62 -0.17 5.19
C PHE A 113 -15.65 -0.07 3.66
N ARG A 114 -16.86 -0.06 3.08
CA ARG A 114 -17.09 0.07 1.64
C ARG A 114 -16.40 1.30 1.02
N ASP A 115 -16.44 2.44 1.71
CA ASP A 115 -15.83 3.68 1.21
C ASP A 115 -14.30 3.64 1.27
N VAL A 116 -13.74 2.96 2.28
CA VAL A 116 -12.30 2.70 2.36
C VAL A 116 -11.85 1.82 1.21
N ILE A 117 -12.55 0.71 0.92
CA ILE A 117 -12.22 -0.18 -0.19
C ILE A 117 -12.28 0.55 -1.55
N HIS A 118 -13.31 1.37 -1.78
CA HIS A 118 -13.39 2.22 -2.98
C HIS A 118 -12.20 3.19 -3.08
N THR A 119 -11.84 3.83 -1.98
CA THR A 119 -10.74 4.79 -1.94
C THR A 119 -9.41 4.12 -2.26
N ILE A 120 -9.14 2.96 -1.66
CA ILE A 120 -7.95 2.15 -1.92
C ILE A 120 -7.90 1.74 -3.40
N ASN A 121 -8.98 1.18 -3.95
CA ASN A 121 -9.02 0.73 -5.35
C ASN A 121 -8.70 1.86 -6.34
N LYS A 122 -9.15 3.07 -6.02
CA LYS A 122 -8.94 4.24 -6.88
C LYS A 122 -7.48 4.71 -6.92
N CYS A 123 -6.79 4.74 -5.78
CA CYS A 123 -5.48 5.41 -5.67
C CYS A 123 -4.28 4.47 -5.49
N ALA A 124 -4.48 3.20 -5.13
CA ALA A 124 -3.39 2.30 -4.75
C ALA A 124 -2.26 2.20 -5.78
N PHE A 125 -2.60 2.22 -7.07
CA PHE A 125 -1.65 1.97 -8.16
C PHE A 125 -1.35 3.19 -9.05
N GLU A 126 -1.80 4.41 -8.69
CA GLU A 126 -1.59 5.61 -9.50
C GLU A 126 -0.11 5.95 -9.74
N HIS A 127 0.75 5.68 -8.76
CA HIS A 127 2.19 6.00 -8.79
C HIS A 127 3.10 4.83 -8.43
N ASN A 128 2.53 3.67 -8.10
CA ASN A 128 3.28 2.48 -7.71
C ASN A 128 2.50 1.23 -8.13
N PRO A 129 2.98 0.47 -9.14
CA PRO A 129 2.24 -0.68 -9.67
C PRO A 129 2.36 -1.94 -8.81
N TYR A 130 3.20 -1.93 -7.77
CA TYR A 130 3.44 -3.12 -6.94
C TYR A 130 2.29 -3.39 -5.97
N PRO A 131 2.13 -4.67 -5.56
CA PRO A 131 0.98 -5.13 -4.80
C PRO A 131 0.74 -4.35 -3.51
N VAL A 132 -0.53 -4.27 -3.10
CA VAL A 132 -0.94 -3.69 -1.81
C VAL A 132 -1.56 -4.77 -0.93
N VAL A 133 -1.01 -4.91 0.28
CA VAL A 133 -1.55 -5.79 1.32
C VAL A 133 -2.54 -5.00 2.18
N LEU A 134 -3.74 -5.55 2.34
CA LEU A 134 -4.73 -5.09 3.31
C LEU A 134 -4.63 -5.98 4.55
N SER A 135 -4.15 -5.41 5.66
CA SER A 135 -4.16 -6.04 6.98
C SER A 135 -5.52 -5.81 7.63
N LEU A 136 -6.36 -6.84 7.65
CA LEU A 136 -7.68 -6.77 8.27
C LEU A 136 -7.62 -7.24 9.72
N GLU A 137 -7.96 -6.34 10.65
CA GLU A 137 -8.26 -6.70 12.04
C GLU A 137 -9.77 -6.82 12.19
N VAL A 138 -10.27 -8.06 12.23
CA VAL A 138 -11.71 -8.34 12.06
C VAL A 138 -12.38 -8.60 13.40
N HIS A 139 -13.29 -7.70 13.77
CA HIS A 139 -14.15 -7.77 14.95
C HIS A 139 -15.65 -7.80 14.58
N THR A 140 -15.96 -8.06 13.31
CA THR A 140 -17.33 -8.19 12.81
C THR A 140 -17.93 -9.57 13.09
N SER A 141 -19.26 -9.60 13.19
CA SER A 141 -20.09 -10.79 13.12
C SER A 141 -19.89 -11.58 11.81
N GLY A 142 -20.27 -12.86 11.80
CA GLY A 142 -20.18 -13.70 10.60
C GLY A 142 -20.95 -13.11 9.40
N ASP A 143 -22.14 -12.56 9.64
CA ASP A 143 -22.95 -11.93 8.60
C ASP A 143 -22.25 -10.71 7.98
N GLN A 144 -21.64 -9.85 8.80
CA GLN A 144 -20.90 -8.71 8.28
C GLN A 144 -19.53 -9.09 7.68
N GLN A 145 -18.93 -10.22 8.07
CA GLN A 145 -17.77 -10.77 7.35
C GLN A 145 -18.12 -11.17 5.91
N VAL A 146 -19.33 -11.71 5.69
CA VAL A 146 -19.83 -11.99 4.33
C VAL A 146 -19.95 -10.69 3.54
N VAL A 147 -20.56 -9.64 4.12
CA VAL A 147 -20.66 -8.33 3.46
C VAL A 147 -19.28 -7.72 3.17
N MET A 148 -18.32 -7.85 4.08
CA MET A 148 -16.94 -7.41 3.82
C MET A 148 -16.33 -8.13 2.62
N ALA A 149 -16.50 -9.46 2.53
CA ALA A 149 -15.98 -10.25 1.43
C ALA A 149 -16.65 -9.88 0.09
N GLU A 150 -17.97 -9.64 0.10
CA GLU A 150 -18.71 -9.14 -1.07
C GLU A 150 -18.15 -7.80 -1.55
N HIS A 151 -18.03 -6.81 -0.66
CA HIS A 151 -17.45 -5.50 -1.00
C HIS A 151 -16.04 -5.64 -1.58
N ILE A 152 -15.17 -6.45 -0.97
CA ILE A 152 -13.81 -6.69 -1.47
C ILE A 152 -13.85 -7.27 -2.88
N ARG A 153 -14.64 -8.33 -3.10
CA ARG A 153 -14.73 -9.03 -4.39
C ARG A 153 -15.32 -8.15 -5.48
N GLU A 154 -16.39 -7.43 -5.19
CA GLU A 154 -17.07 -6.56 -6.16
C GLU A 154 -16.21 -5.36 -6.55
N ILE A 155 -15.59 -4.70 -5.57
CA ILE A 155 -14.88 -3.44 -5.81
C ILE A 155 -13.48 -3.69 -6.41
N PHE A 156 -12.73 -4.67 -5.91
CA PHE A 156 -11.41 -4.98 -6.48
C PHE A 156 -11.52 -5.82 -7.75
N GLY A 157 -12.53 -6.69 -7.86
CA GLY A 157 -12.74 -7.55 -9.01
C GLY A 157 -11.46 -8.30 -9.40
N SER A 158 -11.07 -8.18 -10.67
CA SER A 158 -9.84 -8.83 -11.19
C SER A 158 -8.53 -8.35 -10.57
N ARG A 159 -8.53 -7.25 -9.79
CA ARG A 159 -7.35 -6.78 -9.05
C ARG A 159 -7.17 -7.49 -7.72
N LEU A 160 -8.13 -8.30 -7.26
CA LEU A 160 -7.89 -9.19 -6.13
C LEU A 160 -6.89 -10.27 -6.54
N ALA A 161 -5.90 -10.55 -5.69
CA ALA A 161 -4.99 -11.67 -5.91
C ALA A 161 -5.74 -13.00 -5.70
N GLU A 162 -5.39 -14.00 -6.50
CA GLU A 162 -5.87 -15.36 -6.29
C GLU A 162 -5.31 -15.92 -4.97
N PRO A 163 -6.07 -16.78 -4.27
CA PRO A 163 -5.60 -17.38 -3.04
C PRO A 163 -4.36 -18.24 -3.28
N PHE A 164 -3.44 -18.24 -2.31
CA PHE A 164 -2.31 -19.15 -2.30
C PHE A 164 -2.81 -20.59 -2.20
N ASN A 165 -2.26 -21.48 -3.04
CA ASN A 165 -2.58 -22.91 -3.02
C ASN A 165 -1.30 -23.71 -2.80
N ASP A 166 -1.06 -24.17 -1.56
CA ASP A 166 0.14 -24.93 -1.14
C ASP A 166 0.52 -26.11 -2.06
N GLU A 167 -0.44 -26.70 -2.79
CA GLU A 167 -0.17 -27.84 -3.68
C GLU A 167 0.37 -27.43 -5.06
N THR A 168 0.09 -26.20 -5.50
CA THR A 168 0.33 -25.74 -6.88
C THR A 168 1.09 -24.43 -6.99
N SER A 169 1.12 -23.65 -5.91
CA SER A 169 1.80 -22.37 -5.82
C SER A 169 3.24 -22.57 -5.38
N ASP A 170 4.17 -22.11 -6.20
CA ASP A 170 5.57 -21.93 -5.82
C ASP A 170 5.74 -20.55 -5.15
N ASP A 171 6.70 -20.40 -4.24
CA ASP A 171 7.08 -19.10 -3.68
C ASP A 171 7.47 -18.09 -4.79
N LEU A 172 7.96 -18.61 -5.93
CA LEU A 172 8.25 -17.83 -7.14
C LEU A 172 7.01 -17.27 -7.85
N ASP A 173 5.80 -17.73 -7.50
CA ASP A 173 4.54 -17.18 -8.03
C ASP A 173 4.12 -15.90 -7.30
N PHE A 174 4.72 -15.59 -6.14
CA PHE A 174 4.35 -14.46 -5.29
C PHE A 174 5.49 -13.44 -5.20
N THR A 175 5.74 -12.79 -6.32
CA THR A 175 6.76 -11.74 -6.47
C THR A 175 6.10 -10.38 -6.69
N PRO A 176 6.78 -9.26 -6.40
CA PRO A 176 6.25 -7.95 -6.75
C PRO A 176 5.84 -7.83 -8.23
N GLU A 177 6.60 -8.43 -9.16
CA GLU A 177 6.29 -8.40 -10.60
C GLU A 177 5.04 -9.18 -10.98
N THR A 178 4.90 -10.42 -10.49
CA THR A 178 3.74 -11.28 -10.79
C THR A 178 2.44 -10.74 -10.19
N LEU A 179 2.55 -10.00 -9.08
CA LEU A 179 1.43 -9.41 -8.34
C LEU A 179 1.20 -7.92 -8.66
N ARG A 180 1.67 -7.43 -9.82
CA ARG A 180 1.41 -6.06 -10.25
C ARG A 180 -0.09 -5.75 -10.28
N GLU A 181 -0.44 -4.59 -9.74
CA GLU A 181 -1.81 -4.10 -9.57
C GLU A 181 -2.74 -5.07 -8.83
N LYS A 182 -2.17 -5.92 -7.96
CA LYS A 182 -2.94 -6.85 -7.13
C LYS A 182 -3.10 -6.39 -5.68
N PHE A 183 -4.27 -6.65 -5.14
CA PHE A 183 -4.58 -6.54 -3.72
C PHE A 183 -4.48 -7.90 -3.05
N LEU A 184 -3.73 -7.98 -1.97
CA LEU A 184 -3.63 -9.17 -1.12
C LEU A 184 -4.37 -8.93 0.18
N ILE A 185 -5.12 -9.92 0.65
CA ILE A 185 -5.84 -9.84 1.93
C ILE A 185 -5.07 -10.62 2.98
N LYS A 186 -4.55 -9.91 3.99
CA LYS A 186 -4.03 -10.54 5.21
C LYS A 186 -5.12 -10.52 6.27
N TRP A 187 -5.66 -11.70 6.54
CA TRP A 187 -6.65 -11.91 7.59
C TRP A 187 -6.32 -13.19 8.37
N LYS A 188 -6.77 -13.23 9.61
CA LYS A 188 -6.66 -14.42 10.46
C LYS A 188 -8.05 -15.03 10.64
N PRO A 189 -8.29 -16.27 10.18
CA PRO A 189 -9.55 -16.93 10.43
C PRO A 189 -9.79 -17.11 11.94
N PRO A 190 -11.06 -17.11 12.39
CA PRO A 190 -11.38 -17.52 13.74
C PRO A 190 -10.77 -18.89 14.01
N ARG A 191 -10.30 -19.14 15.24
CA ARG A 191 -9.89 -20.50 15.61
C ARG A 191 -11.13 -21.38 15.51
N LEU A 192 -11.26 -22.12 14.40
CA LEU A 192 -12.26 -23.16 14.26
C LEU A 192 -12.08 -24.11 15.46
N GLY A 193 -13.05 -24.14 16.35
CA GLY A 193 -13.18 -25.26 17.27
C GLY A 193 -13.43 -26.48 16.40
N ARG A 194 -12.38 -27.27 16.12
CA ARG A 194 -12.39 -28.56 15.40
C ARG A 194 -13.72 -28.89 14.71
N THR A 195 -13.88 -28.49 13.45
CA THR A 195 -14.72 -29.22 12.49
C THR A 195 -14.40 -28.69 11.09
N GLU A 196 -13.66 -29.48 10.32
CA GLU A 196 -13.06 -29.17 9.00
C GLU A 196 -14.06 -29.08 7.82
N SER A 197 -15.35 -28.82 8.06
CA SER A 197 -16.37 -29.06 7.02
C SER A 197 -17.08 -27.82 6.47
N GLN A 198 -16.61 -26.60 6.70
CA GLN A 198 -17.36 -25.40 6.26
C GLN A 198 -16.60 -24.26 5.55
N LEU A 199 -15.32 -24.40 5.21
CA LEU A 199 -14.57 -23.32 4.52
C LEU A 199 -14.11 -23.69 3.10
N ALA A 200 -15.00 -24.26 2.30
CA ALA A 200 -14.85 -24.28 0.85
C ALA A 200 -15.92 -23.36 0.23
N LEU A 201 -15.63 -22.06 0.18
CA LEU A 201 -16.32 -21.05 -0.62
C LEU A 201 -15.31 -20.07 -1.21
#